data_AF-A0A7S3PFG5-F1
#
_entry.id   AF-A0A7S3PFG5-F1
#
_cell.length_a   1.000
_cell.length_b   1.000
_cell.length_c   1.000
_cell.angle_alpha   90.00
_cell.angle_beta   90.00
_cell.angle_gamma   90.00
#
_symmetry.space_group_name_H-M   'P 1'
#
loop_
_entity.id
_entity.type
_entity.pdbx_description
1 polymer ?
#
loop_
_entity_poly.entity_id
_entity_poly.type
_entity_poly.pdbx_seq_one_letter_code
_entity_poly.pdbx_strand_id
1 'polypeptide(L)'
;MANVTLGATLRAPLKVDGVSFEEVATGVAPFPLSTFESYINDELAGENLDFFRDVRTFKAKYEKYDAGTLASDPVKSEFIRSCFNIIDRYVAPGSEYEVNLSGENRKKLLENVFNVEQENSVVSSDIFDSAQQEIFGLMAVDTYPRFLRLLKSRNLSDKLAREVTFPSCFIIQRKL
;
A
#
# COMPACT_ATOMS: atom_id res chain seq x y z
N MET A 1 18.10 -26.14 25.88
CA MET A 1 17.00 -25.94 24.91
C MET A 1 16.42 -24.57 25.17
N ALA A 2 16.78 -23.57 24.37
CA ALA A 2 16.24 -22.22 24.50
C ALA A 2 15.31 -21.98 23.31
N ASN A 3 14.02 -21.81 23.62
CA ASN A 3 12.97 -21.52 22.65
C ASN A 3 13.23 -20.16 22.00
N VAL A 4 13.14 -20.13 20.68
CA VAL A 4 13.13 -18.92 19.87
C VAL A 4 11.77 -18.25 20.06
N THR A 5 11.72 -17.18 20.84
CA THR A 5 10.56 -16.29 20.91
C THR A 5 10.57 -15.44 19.64
N LEU A 6 9.65 -15.70 18.71
CA LEU A 6 9.34 -14.82 17.58
C LEU A 6 8.79 -13.49 18.14
N GLY A 7 9.70 -12.57 18.45
CA GLY A 7 9.37 -11.19 18.73
C GLY A 7 8.96 -10.51 17.44
N ALA A 8 7.66 -10.34 17.25
CA ALA A 8 7.07 -9.40 16.30
C ALA A 8 7.66 -8.01 16.56
N THR A 9 8.71 -7.68 15.83
CA THR A 9 9.21 -6.31 15.79
C THR A 9 8.26 -5.55 14.87
N LEU A 10 7.20 -4.99 15.46
CA LEU A 10 6.48 -3.86 14.88
C LEU A 10 7.53 -2.77 14.66
N ARG A 11 8.19 -2.78 13.49
CA ARG A 11 9.08 -1.70 13.08
C ARG A 11 8.22 -0.44 13.11
N ALA A 12 8.65 0.56 13.90
CA ALA A 12 8.02 1.87 13.92
C ALA A 12 7.75 2.32 12.48
N PRO A 13 6.60 2.97 12.21
CA PRO A 13 6.27 3.40 10.85
C PRO A 13 7.46 4.19 10.31
N LEU A 14 7.93 3.80 9.12
CA LEU A 14 9.05 4.49 8.50
C LEU A 14 8.60 5.93 8.25
N LYS A 15 9.21 6.85 8.98
CA LYS A 15 8.95 8.29 8.90
C LYS A 15 10.15 8.98 8.28
N VAL A 16 9.92 9.82 7.28
CA VAL A 16 10.91 10.78 6.76
C VAL A 16 10.28 12.16 6.76
N ASP A 17 10.97 13.13 7.37
CA ASP A 17 10.49 14.51 7.59
C ASP A 17 9.11 14.58 8.27
N GLY A 18 8.83 13.60 9.13
CA GLY A 18 7.56 13.48 9.87
C GLY A 18 6.46 12.71 9.15
N VAL A 19 6.62 12.40 7.85
CA VAL A 19 5.64 11.68 7.03
C VAL A 19 5.87 10.19 7.09
N SER A 20 4.85 9.46 7.54
CA SER A 20 4.80 8.00 7.59
C SER A 20 4.43 7.40 6.24
N PHE A 21 4.92 6.18 5.98
CA PHE A 21 4.47 5.39 4.82
C PHE A 21 2.94 5.28 4.75
N GLU A 22 2.29 5.14 5.91
CA GLU A 22 0.84 5.09 6.01
C GLU A 22 0.18 6.36 5.46
N GLU A 23 0.66 7.55 5.82
CA GLU A 23 0.14 8.81 5.28
C GLU A 23 0.34 8.90 3.75
N VAL A 24 1.45 8.38 3.23
CA VAL A 24 1.69 8.36 1.77
C VAL A 24 0.78 7.35 1.07
N ALA A 25 0.68 6.12 1.55
CA ALA A 25 -0.16 5.06 0.99
C ALA A 25 -1.66 5.40 1.06
N THR A 26 -2.05 6.22 2.05
CA THR A 26 -3.43 6.66 2.26
C THR A 26 -3.77 8.01 1.62
N GLY A 27 -2.79 8.69 1.01
CA GLY A 27 -3.00 9.99 0.36
C GLY A 27 -3.16 11.17 1.32
N VAL A 28 -2.81 11.00 2.59
CA VAL A 28 -2.85 12.03 3.65
C VAL A 28 -1.50 12.78 3.77
N ALA A 29 -0.48 12.33 3.05
CA ALA A 29 0.86 12.93 3.06
C ALA A 29 0.89 14.39 2.52
N PRO A 30 1.86 15.20 2.96
CA PRO A 30 2.07 16.57 2.48
C PRO A 30 2.63 16.65 1.04
N PHE A 31 2.81 15.50 0.37
CA PHE A 31 3.23 15.41 -1.02
C PHE A 31 2.06 14.92 -1.88
N PRO A 32 1.93 15.35 -3.15
CA PRO A 32 0.88 14.84 -4.02
C PRO A 32 0.99 13.32 -4.15
N LEU A 33 -0.10 12.61 -3.82
CA LEU A 33 -0.20 11.15 -3.98
C LEU A 33 0.20 10.68 -5.38
N SER A 34 -0.11 11.49 -6.39
CA SER A 34 0.28 11.28 -7.79
C SER A 34 1.79 11.11 -7.99
N THR A 35 2.63 11.71 -7.13
CA THR A 35 4.09 11.55 -7.18
C THR A 35 4.50 10.14 -6.76
N PHE A 36 3.84 9.59 -5.74
CA PHE A 36 4.10 8.24 -5.25
C PHE A 36 3.51 7.19 -6.20
N GLU A 37 2.30 7.42 -6.72
CA GLU A 37 1.68 6.55 -7.72
C GLU A 37 2.53 6.46 -9.00
N SER A 38 3.00 7.60 -9.52
CA SER A 38 3.90 7.60 -10.68
C SER A 38 5.17 6.80 -10.40
N TYR A 39 5.78 6.99 -9.22
CA TYR A 39 6.97 6.25 -8.82
C TYR A 39 6.73 4.73 -8.73
N ILE A 40 5.64 4.33 -8.08
CA ILE A 40 5.30 2.92 -7.90
C ILE A 40 4.99 2.24 -9.24
N ASN A 41 4.31 2.94 -10.15
CA ASN A 41 4.02 2.42 -11.48
C ASN A 41 5.30 2.28 -12.32
N ASP A 42 6.22 3.24 -12.24
CA ASP A 42 7.52 3.17 -12.92
C ASP A 42 8.39 2.00 -12.39
N GLU A 43 8.25 1.65 -11.11
CA GLU A 43 8.97 0.53 -10.47
C GLU A 43 8.26 -0.82 -10.63
N LEU A 44 7.16 -0.89 -11.40
CA LEU A 44 6.35 -2.11 -11.59
C LEU A 44 5.93 -2.76 -10.26
N ALA A 45 5.59 -1.92 -9.26
CA ALA A 45 5.12 -2.36 -7.94
C ALA A 45 3.69 -1.88 -7.63
N GLY A 46 2.96 -1.43 -8.67
CA GLY A 46 1.60 -0.88 -8.60
C GLY A 46 0.59 -1.81 -7.97
N GLU A 47 0.73 -3.11 -8.22
CA GLU A 47 -0.14 -4.15 -7.71
C GLU A 47 -0.23 -4.17 -6.19
N ASN A 48 0.87 -3.86 -5.49
CA ASN A 48 0.90 -3.83 -4.02
C ASN A 48 0.08 -2.67 -3.45
N LEU A 49 0.14 -1.51 -4.10
CA LEU A 49 -0.62 -0.33 -3.70
C LEU A 49 -2.11 -0.52 -4.03
N ASP A 50 -2.41 -1.06 -5.20
CA ASP A 50 -3.78 -1.32 -5.66
C ASP A 50 -4.47 -2.37 -4.77
N PHE A 51 -3.80 -3.49 -4.46
CA PHE A 51 -4.29 -4.47 -3.49
C PHE A 51 -4.59 -3.83 -2.14
N PHE A 52 -3.66 -3.02 -1.61
CA PHE A 52 -3.84 -2.35 -0.32
C PHE A 52 -5.06 -1.42 -0.32
N ARG A 53 -5.31 -0.70 -1.42
CA ARG A 53 -6.46 0.20 -1.60
C ARG A 53 -7.78 -0.55 -1.73
N ASP A 54 -7.80 -1.64 -2.50
CA ASP A 54 -9.00 -2.44 -2.70
C ASP A 54 -9.44 -3.10 -1.38
N VAL A 55 -8.48 -3.62 -0.59
CA VAL A 55 -8.77 -4.14 0.75
C VAL A 55 -9.28 -3.04 1.69
N ARG A 56 -8.70 -1.84 1.66
CA ARG A 56 -9.19 -0.71 2.48
C ARG A 56 -10.60 -0.29 2.07
N THR A 57 -10.89 -0.26 0.77
CA THR A 57 -12.21 0.06 0.23
C THR A 57 -13.24 -1.00 0.64
N PHE A 58 -12.87 -2.27 0.58
CA PHE A 58 -13.67 -3.38 1.10
C PHE A 58 -14.02 -3.18 2.58
N LYS A 59 -13.03 -2.89 3.43
CA LYS A 59 -13.23 -2.66 4.88
C LYS A 59 -14.11 -1.44 5.15
N ALA A 60 -13.83 -0.31 4.50
CA ALA A 60 -14.62 0.91 4.65
C ALA A 60 -16.07 0.75 4.19
N LYS A 61 -16.33 -0.17 3.23
CA LYS A 61 -17.69 -0.55 2.84
C LYS A 61 -18.33 -1.43 3.90
N TYR A 62 -17.60 -2.42 4.43
CA TYR A 62 -18.06 -3.33 5.48
C TYR A 62 -18.53 -2.57 6.73
N GLU A 63 -17.76 -1.59 7.19
CA GLU A 63 -18.05 -0.77 8.38
C GLU A 63 -19.35 0.07 8.29
N LYS A 64 -19.92 0.24 7.09
CA LYS A 64 -21.18 0.98 6.90
C LYS A 64 -22.42 0.17 7.28
N TYR A 65 -22.27 -1.14 7.46
CA TYR A 65 -23.38 -2.05 7.73
C TYR A 65 -23.30 -2.59 9.14
N ASP A 66 -24.45 -2.69 9.81
CA ASP A 66 -24.55 -3.42 11.07
C ASP A 66 -24.57 -4.95 10.83
N ALA A 67 -24.37 -5.72 11.90
CA ALA A 67 -24.31 -7.18 11.84
C ALA A 67 -25.59 -7.82 11.25
N GLY A 68 -26.77 -7.25 11.50
CA GLY A 68 -28.03 -7.76 10.95
C GLY A 68 -28.10 -7.54 9.44
N THR A 69 -27.67 -6.37 8.97
CA THR A 69 -27.61 -6.06 7.54
C THR A 69 -26.56 -6.89 6.81
N LEU A 70 -25.38 -7.11 7.42
CA LEU A 70 -24.32 -7.98 6.88
C LEU A 70 -24.77 -9.44 6.73
N ALA A 71 -25.68 -9.91 7.59
CA ALA A 71 -26.25 -11.25 7.52
C ALA A 71 -27.34 -11.38 6.42
N SER A 72 -27.84 -10.28 5.87
CA SER A 72 -28.85 -10.32 4.80
C SER A 72 -28.24 -10.86 3.51
N ASP A 73 -28.95 -11.78 2.83
CA ASP A 73 -28.46 -12.44 1.62
C ASP A 73 -27.94 -11.49 0.52
N PRO A 74 -28.58 -10.36 0.17
CA PRO A 74 -28.05 -9.48 -0.88
C PRO A 74 -26.71 -8.84 -0.49
N VAL A 75 -26.56 -8.41 0.76
CA VAL A 75 -25.34 -7.76 1.25
C VAL A 75 -24.22 -8.78 1.46
N LYS A 76 -24.55 -9.92 2.07
CA LYS A 76 -23.63 -11.05 2.25
C LYS A 76 -23.05 -11.51 0.91
N SER A 77 -23.90 -11.75 -0.09
CA SER A 77 -23.47 -12.17 -1.43
C SER A 77 -22.58 -11.12 -2.11
N GLU A 78 -22.87 -9.84 -1.90
CA GLU A 78 -22.05 -8.74 -2.41
C GLU A 78 -20.64 -8.74 -1.82
N PHE A 79 -20.50 -8.97 -0.50
CA PHE A 79 -19.20 -9.07 0.14
C PHE A 79 -18.43 -10.32 -0.27
N ILE A 80 -19.09 -11.47 -0.40
CA ILE A 80 -18.47 -12.70 -0.92
C ILE A 80 -17.91 -12.45 -2.33
N ARG A 81 -18.72 -11.89 -3.23
CA ARG A 81 -18.29 -11.51 -4.59
C ARG A 81 -17.12 -10.52 -4.55
N SER A 82 -17.15 -9.54 -3.65
CA SER A 82 -16.06 -8.58 -3.50
C SER A 82 -14.76 -9.27 -3.06
N CYS A 83 -14.82 -10.28 -2.20
CA CYS A 83 -13.65 -11.06 -1.83
C CYS A 83 -13.07 -11.79 -3.03
N PHE A 84 -13.89 -12.52 -3.80
CA PHE A 84 -13.42 -13.23 -4.99
C PHE A 84 -12.80 -12.30 -6.03
N ASN A 85 -13.37 -11.12 -6.27
CA ASN A 85 -12.77 -10.14 -7.18
C ASN A 85 -11.35 -9.74 -6.75
N ILE A 86 -11.10 -9.56 -5.44
CA ILE A 86 -9.77 -9.23 -4.91
C ILE A 86 -8.85 -10.47 -5.03
N ILE A 87 -9.35 -11.66 -4.74
CA ILE A 87 -8.59 -12.91 -4.85
C ILE A 87 -8.14 -13.16 -6.29
N ASP A 88 -9.06 -13.12 -7.24
CA ASP A 88 -8.78 -13.40 -8.65
C ASP A 88 -7.82 -12.37 -9.25
N ARG A 89 -7.89 -11.12 -8.80
CA ARG A 89 -7.06 -10.04 -9.31
C ARG A 89 -5.63 -10.05 -8.77
N TYR A 90 -5.43 -10.41 -7.50
CA TYR A 90 -4.15 -10.20 -6.82
C TYR A 90 -3.56 -11.44 -6.13
N VAL A 91 -4.36 -12.46 -5.77
CA VAL A 91 -3.93 -13.53 -4.86
C VAL A 91 -3.85 -14.89 -5.54
N ALA A 92 -4.73 -15.15 -6.51
CA ALA A 92 -4.75 -16.42 -7.21
C ALA A 92 -3.41 -16.66 -7.95
N PRO A 93 -2.90 -17.90 -8.00
CA PRO A 93 -1.69 -18.19 -8.76
C PRO A 93 -1.87 -17.82 -10.24
N GLY A 94 -0.99 -16.97 -10.77
CA GLY A 94 -1.07 -16.49 -12.16
C GLY A 94 -2.03 -15.32 -12.37
N SER A 95 -2.51 -14.68 -11.31
CA SER A 95 -3.22 -13.40 -11.40
C SER A 95 -2.38 -12.35 -12.16
N GLU A 96 -3.04 -11.53 -12.98
CA GLU A 96 -2.38 -10.47 -13.76
C GLU A 96 -1.59 -9.48 -12.87
N TYR A 97 -2.12 -9.22 -11.67
CA TYR A 97 -1.53 -8.33 -10.67
C TYR A 97 -1.15 -9.11 -9.40
N GLU A 98 -0.61 -10.33 -9.55
CA GLU A 98 -0.26 -11.21 -8.44
C GLU A 98 0.68 -10.51 -7.43
N VAL A 99 0.22 -10.32 -6.20
CA VAL A 99 1.01 -9.70 -5.13
C VAL A 99 1.94 -10.72 -4.45
N ASN A 100 3.08 -10.22 -3.97
CA ASN A 100 4.07 -11.04 -3.28
C ASN A 100 3.64 -11.35 -1.83
N LEU A 101 2.82 -12.38 -1.68
CA LEU A 101 2.41 -12.96 -0.40
C LEU A 101 3.15 -14.28 -0.12
N SER A 102 3.48 -14.51 1.14
CA SER A 102 3.96 -15.81 1.62
C SER A 102 2.95 -16.92 1.29
N GLY A 103 3.47 -18.11 0.98
CA GLY A 103 2.63 -19.26 0.64
C GLY A 103 1.66 -19.63 1.78
N GLU A 104 2.05 -19.38 3.03
CA GLU A 104 1.19 -19.58 4.19
C GLU A 104 0.01 -18.59 4.21
N ASN A 105 0.25 -17.28 4.08
CA ASN A 105 -0.83 -16.29 4.08
C ASN A 105 -1.74 -16.44 2.87
N ARG A 106 -1.17 -16.70 1.69
CA ARG A 106 -1.94 -16.98 0.48
C ARG A 106 -2.88 -18.16 0.68
N LYS A 107 -2.35 -19.29 1.16
CA LYS A 107 -3.14 -20.49 1.41
C LYS A 107 -4.27 -20.24 2.41
N LYS A 108 -3.97 -19.64 3.56
CA LYS A 108 -4.97 -19.32 4.59
C LYS A 108 -6.07 -18.39 4.06
N LEU A 109 -5.69 -17.36 3.31
CA LEU A 109 -6.64 -16.40 2.75
C LEU A 109 -7.59 -17.08 1.76
N LEU A 110 -7.06 -17.90 0.84
CA LEU A 110 -7.87 -18.67 -0.09
C LEU A 110 -8.82 -19.61 0.65
N GLU A 111 -8.31 -20.42 1.59
CA GLU A 111 -9.13 -21.35 2.38
C GLU A 111 -10.27 -20.63 3.13
N ASN A 112 -9.98 -19.49 3.75
CA ASN A 112 -11.00 -18.70 4.45
C ASN A 112 -12.09 -18.19 3.52
N VAL A 113 -11.75 -17.62 2.36
CA VAL A 113 -12.74 -17.11 1.39
C VAL A 113 -13.59 -18.25 0.82
N PHE A 114 -12.97 -19.39 0.47
CA PHE A 114 -13.68 -20.56 -0.03
C PHE A 114 -14.63 -21.16 1.01
N ASN A 115 -14.23 -21.21 2.28
CA ASN A 115 -15.10 -21.70 3.35
C ASN A 115 -16.31 -20.78 3.55
N VAL A 116 -16.11 -19.45 3.49
CA VAL A 116 -17.22 -18.49 3.61
C VAL A 116 -18.24 -18.65 2.48
N GLU A 117 -17.77 -18.87 1.24
CA GLU A 117 -18.66 -19.14 0.11
C GLU A 117 -19.44 -20.45 0.29
N GLN A 118 -18.75 -21.54 0.62
CA GLN A 118 -19.38 -22.86 0.75
C GLN A 118 -20.41 -22.91 1.89
N GLU A 119 -20.13 -22.24 3.01
CA GLU A 119 -21.03 -22.18 4.15
C GLU A 119 -22.11 -21.09 3.99
N ASN A 120 -22.03 -20.27 2.93
CA ASN A 120 -22.85 -19.07 2.74
C ASN A 120 -22.90 -18.21 4.02
N SER A 121 -21.74 -18.07 4.66
CA SER A 121 -21.57 -17.41 5.95
C SER A 121 -21.24 -15.92 5.76
N VAL A 122 -21.29 -15.17 6.86
CA VAL A 122 -20.95 -13.74 6.83
C VAL A 122 -19.43 -13.62 6.73
N VAL A 123 -18.97 -12.90 5.71
CA VAL A 123 -17.55 -12.57 5.55
C VAL A 123 -17.08 -11.76 6.77
N SER A 124 -15.92 -12.07 7.32
CA SER A 124 -15.34 -11.27 8.40
C SER A 124 -14.61 -10.03 7.87
N SER A 125 -14.65 -8.93 8.61
CA SER A 125 -13.97 -7.68 8.23
C SER A 125 -12.44 -7.82 8.19
N ASP A 126 -11.90 -8.75 8.97
CA ASP A 126 -10.47 -8.99 9.14
C ASP A 126 -9.91 -10.05 8.17
N ILE A 127 -10.73 -10.55 7.23
CA ILE A 127 -10.33 -11.65 6.32
C ILE A 127 -9.04 -11.36 5.54
N PHE A 128 -8.75 -10.09 5.26
CA PHE A 128 -7.56 -9.65 4.54
C PHE A 128 -6.44 -9.12 5.44
N ASP A 129 -6.57 -9.08 6.76
CA ASP A 129 -5.66 -8.35 7.66
C ASP A 129 -4.22 -8.83 7.55
N SER A 130 -4.00 -10.15 7.58
CA SER A 130 -2.66 -10.72 7.50
C SER A 130 -2.01 -10.45 6.14
N ALA A 131 -2.76 -10.59 5.05
CA ALA A 131 -2.26 -10.32 3.70
C ALA A 131 -1.99 -8.81 3.49
N GLN A 132 -2.89 -7.95 3.94
CA GLN A 132 -2.72 -6.50 3.88
C GLN A 132 -1.49 -6.05 4.68
N GLN A 133 -1.28 -6.63 5.86
CA GLN A 133 -0.12 -6.31 6.70
C GLN A 133 1.20 -6.77 6.04
N GLU A 134 1.21 -7.94 5.40
CA GLU A 134 2.39 -8.43 4.68
C GLU A 134 2.76 -7.51 3.51
N ILE A 135 1.79 -7.15 2.67
CA ILE A 135 2.01 -6.27 1.52
C ILE A 135 2.38 -4.85 1.96
N PHE A 136 1.75 -4.34 3.02
CA PHE A 136 2.15 -3.07 3.63
C PHE A 136 3.60 -3.13 4.12
N GLY A 137 3.97 -4.21 4.81
CA GLY A 137 5.33 -4.45 5.29
C GLY A 137 6.34 -4.48 4.15
N LEU A 138 6.02 -5.16 3.05
CA LEU A 138 6.83 -5.24 1.85
C LEU A 138 7.08 -3.84 1.25
N MET A 139 6.01 -3.09 0.98
CA MET A 139 6.15 -1.72 0.44
C MET A 139 6.92 -0.80 1.40
N ALA A 140 6.69 -0.94 2.71
CA ALA A 140 7.38 -0.14 3.71
C ALA A 140 8.89 -0.42 3.71
N VAL A 141 9.33 -1.68 3.60
CA VAL A 141 10.77 -2.01 3.66
C VAL A 141 11.49 -1.85 2.32
N ASP A 142 10.77 -1.89 1.21
CA ASP A 142 11.36 -2.02 -0.12
C ASP A 142 11.10 -0.79 -1.01
N THR A 143 9.84 -0.55 -1.38
CA THR A 143 9.45 0.52 -2.31
C THR A 143 9.55 1.91 -1.68
N TYR A 144 9.11 2.05 -0.43
CA TYR A 144 9.04 3.34 0.26
C TYR A 144 10.42 3.97 0.54
N PRO A 145 11.45 3.24 1.04
CA PRO A 145 12.77 3.83 1.26
C PRO A 145 13.46 4.25 -0.04
N ARG A 146 13.17 3.56 -1.16
CA ARG A 146 13.67 3.95 -2.48
C ARG A 146 12.98 5.21 -2.99
N PHE A 147 11.67 5.31 -2.85
CA PHE A 147 10.90 6.54 -3.12
C PHE A 147 11.48 7.74 -2.37
N LEU A 148 11.73 7.57 -1.06
CA LEU A 148 12.30 8.63 -0.22
C LEU A 148 13.70 9.05 -0.66
N ARG A 149 14.53 8.10 -1.10
CA ARG A 149 15.86 8.39 -1.65
C ARG A 149 15.77 9.21 -2.92
N LEU A 150 14.80 8.89 -3.80
CA LEU A 150 14.53 9.66 -5.01
C LEU A 150 14.05 11.08 -4.68
N LEU A 151 13.13 11.24 -3.74
CA LEU A 151 12.69 12.57 -3.32
C LEU A 151 13.85 13.40 -2.75
N LYS A 152 14.71 12.79 -1.93
CA LYS A 152 15.88 13.46 -1.37
C LYS A 152 16.89 13.87 -2.45
N SER A 153 17.14 13.00 -3.44
CA SER A 153 18.07 13.32 -4.53
C SER A 153 17.52 14.42 -5.42
N ARG A 154 16.21 14.43 -5.72
CA ARG A 154 15.56 15.50 -6.48
C ARG A 154 15.55 16.84 -5.73
N ASN A 155 15.26 16.82 -4.42
CA ASN A 155 15.34 18.02 -3.60
C ASN A 155 16.77 18.57 -3.52
N LEU A 156 17.78 17.68 -3.49
CA LEU A 156 19.18 18.08 -3.51
C LEU A 156 19.59 18.62 -4.88
N SER A 157 19.12 18.03 -5.98
CA SER A 157 19.36 18.54 -7.34
C SER A 157 18.68 19.87 -7.57
N ASP A 158 17.48 20.10 -7.04
CA ASP A 158 16.77 21.37 -7.14
C ASP A 158 17.46 22.46 -6.31
N LYS A 159 17.99 22.12 -5.14
CA LYS A 159 18.83 23.04 -4.35
C LYS A 159 20.11 23.38 -5.09
N LEU A 160 20.83 22.38 -5.61
CA LEU A 160 22.05 22.58 -6.38
C LEU A 160 21.79 23.36 -7.67
N ALA A 161 20.69 23.09 -8.38
CA ALA A 161 20.32 23.83 -9.59
C ALA A 161 20.05 25.31 -9.29
N ARG A 162 19.38 25.62 -8.16
CA ARG A 162 19.17 27.00 -7.70
C ARG A 162 20.48 27.69 -7.30
N GLU A 163 21.41 26.96 -6.70
CA GLU A 163 22.74 27.48 -6.31
C GLU A 163 23.69 27.64 -7.51
N VAL A 164 23.54 26.82 -8.56
CA VAL A 164 24.37 26.86 -9.78
C VAL A 164 23.85 27.88 -10.80
N THR A 165 22.57 28.28 -10.74
CA THR A 165 22.10 29.51 -11.42
C THR A 165 22.66 30.75 -10.72
N PHE A 166 23.86 31.16 -11.10
CA PHE A 166 24.42 32.46 -10.72
C PHE A 166 23.50 33.59 -11.20
N PRO A 167 23.34 34.68 -10.41
CA PRO A 167 22.63 35.86 -10.88
C PRO A 167 23.38 36.44 -12.07
N SER A 168 22.74 36.41 -13.24
CA SER A 168 23.16 37.14 -14.42
C SER A 168 23.11 38.64 -14.14
N CYS A 169 24.17 39.16 -13.51
CA CYS A 169 24.42 40.59 -13.39
C CYS A 169 25.94 40.86 -13.32
N PHE A 170 26.65 40.46 -14.37
CA PHE A 170 27.90 41.12 -14.76
C PHE A 170 27.54 42.18 -15.82
N ILE A 171 27.00 43.32 -15.38
CA ILE A 171 27.01 44.53 -16.21
C ILE A 171 28.36 45.21 -15.98
N ILE A 172 29.28 45.01 -16.91
CA ILE A 172 30.52 45.76 -17.01
C ILE A 172 30.14 47.20 -17.39
N GLN A 173 30.18 48.14 -16.43
CA GLN A 173 30.24 49.56 -16.76
C GLN A 173 31.66 49.91 -17.23
N ARG A 174 31.84 49.93 -18.56
CA ARG A 174 32.93 50.69 -19.19
C ARG A 174 32.62 52.18 -19.01
N LYS A 175 33.37 52.88 -18.16
CA LYS A 175 33.47 54.34 -18.23
C LYS A 175 34.40 54.70 -19.40
N LEU A 176 33.89 55.54 -20.30
CA LEU A 176 34.67 56.31 -21.27
C LEU A 176 35.55 57.34 -20.54
#